data_AF-A0A937VHA2-F1
#
_entry.id   AF-A0A937VHA2-F1
#
_cell.length_a   1.000
_cell.length_b   1.000
_cell.length_c   1.000
_cell.angle_alpha   90.00
_cell.angle_beta   90.00
_cell.angle_gamma   90.00
#
_symmetry.space_group_name_H-M   'P 1'
#
loop_
_entity.id
_entity.type
_entity.pdbx_description
1 polymer ?
#
loop_
_entity_poly.entity_id
_entity_poly.type
_entity_poly.pdbx_seq_one_letter_code
_entity_poly.pdbx_strand_id
1 'polypeptide(L)'
;MTIDLKQEQQASLERPPFPSTPMTRVFVAAMDMVAGRKTSLAKAKMLETLAGIPYRAWERREASRLPRREAGLREACRGFLRWTQEARHNENLHLEVLDERMRELGLRDPWYLRRPARFGAVASYAVFANLLARIDMRRAFQFNAEFEDHAEHTYARFAADHPEWDGEAVSGPAVAGYAAETGSELASLGDVVRRIALDERDHMNRGFIACGMPEHVVEYEGMPERPAVACD
;
A
#
# COMPACT_ATOMS: atom_id res chain seq x y z
N MET A 1 10.29 6.60 19.44
CA MET A 1 9.97 5.25 19.95
C MET A 1 10.24 4.29 18.83
N THR A 2 10.92 3.19 19.10
CA THR A 2 11.17 2.14 18.10
C THR A 2 9.95 1.22 18.09
N ILE A 3 9.29 1.08 16.94
CA ILE A 3 8.09 0.23 16.78
C ILE A 3 8.53 -1.24 16.81
N ASP A 4 7.84 -2.09 17.59
CA ASP A 4 8.08 -3.54 17.58
C ASP A 4 7.37 -4.18 16.38
N LEU A 5 8.09 -4.29 15.27
CA LEU A 5 7.55 -4.84 14.02
C LEU A 5 7.06 -6.30 14.16
N LYS A 6 7.64 -7.10 15.06
CA LYS A 6 7.21 -8.49 15.27
C LYS A 6 5.90 -8.55 16.04
N GLN A 7 5.74 -7.69 17.04
CA GLN A 7 4.47 -7.53 17.73
C GLN A 7 3.38 -7.08 16.75
N GLU A 8 3.66 -6.09 15.91
CA GLU A 8 2.68 -5.60 14.94
C GLU A 8 2.33 -6.63 13.86
N GLN A 9 3.31 -7.41 13.40
CA GLN A 9 3.06 -8.55 12.53
C GLN A 9 2.08 -9.54 13.18
N GLN A 10 2.33 -9.92 14.44
CA GLN A 10 1.47 -10.86 15.15
C GLN A 10 0.05 -10.30 15.32
N ALA A 11 -0.07 -9.01 15.63
CA ALA A 11 -1.36 -8.33 15.70
C ALA A 11 -2.12 -8.39 14.37
N SER A 12 -1.45 -8.18 13.22
CA SER A 12 -2.06 -8.34 11.89
C SER A 12 -2.52 -9.78 11.62
N LEU A 13 -1.76 -10.79 12.08
CA LEU A 13 -2.10 -12.19 11.86
C LEU A 13 -3.29 -12.65 12.71
N GLU A 14 -3.43 -12.12 13.92
CA GLU A 14 -4.52 -12.42 14.85
C GLU A 14 -5.81 -11.67 14.52
N ARG A 15 -5.67 -10.48 13.90
CA ARG A 15 -6.79 -9.67 13.46
C ARG A 15 -7.56 -10.37 12.33
N PRO A 16 -8.90 -10.43 12.39
CA PRO A 16 -9.67 -10.88 11.24
C PRO A 16 -9.61 -9.85 10.10
N PRO A 17 -9.47 -10.30 8.84
CA PRO A 17 -9.54 -9.40 7.69
C PRO A 17 -10.85 -8.63 7.64
N PHE A 18 -10.79 -7.40 7.15
CA PHE A 18 -11.98 -6.59 6.96
C PHE A 18 -12.92 -7.24 5.93
N PRO A 19 -14.26 -7.28 6.15
CA PRO A 19 -15.20 -7.89 5.21
C PRO A 19 -15.25 -7.16 3.86
N SER A 20 -14.43 -7.60 2.90
CA SER A 20 -14.28 -6.88 1.64
C SER A 20 -15.52 -6.99 0.75
N THR A 21 -15.79 -5.91 0.01
CA THR A 21 -16.87 -5.86 -0.97
C THR A 21 -16.66 -6.90 -2.09
N PRO A 22 -17.73 -7.28 -2.84
CA PRO A 22 -17.58 -8.14 -4.01
C PRO A 22 -16.57 -7.61 -5.03
N MET A 23 -16.46 -6.29 -5.17
CA MET A 23 -15.54 -5.63 -6.09
C MET A 23 -14.08 -5.94 -5.74
N THR A 24 -13.69 -5.74 -4.48
CA THR A 24 -12.33 -6.04 -3.99
C THR A 24 -12.05 -7.53 -4.05
N ARG A 25 -13.01 -8.37 -3.67
CA ARG A 25 -12.86 -9.84 -3.76
C ARG A 25 -12.59 -10.33 -5.18
N VAL A 26 -13.30 -9.78 -6.17
CA VAL A 26 -13.06 -10.11 -7.59
C VAL A 26 -11.69 -9.62 -8.04
N PHE A 27 -11.28 -8.43 -7.62
CA PHE A 27 -9.96 -7.87 -7.94
C PHE A 27 -8.82 -8.75 -7.39
N VAL A 28 -8.88 -9.11 -6.11
CA VAL A 28 -7.91 -10.01 -5.46
C VAL A 28 -7.90 -11.39 -6.12
N ALA A 29 -9.08 -11.97 -6.38
CA ALA A 29 -9.18 -13.27 -7.05
C ALA A 29 -8.56 -13.24 -8.46
N ALA A 30 -8.72 -12.15 -9.21
CA ALA A 30 -8.09 -12.00 -10.51
C ALA A 30 -6.56 -11.94 -10.41
N MET A 31 -6.01 -11.24 -9.41
CA MET A 31 -4.56 -11.25 -9.15
C MET A 31 -4.06 -12.65 -8.79
N ASP A 32 -4.78 -13.37 -7.93
CA ASP A 32 -4.45 -14.75 -7.54
C ASP A 32 -4.48 -15.71 -8.71
N MET A 33 -5.39 -15.52 -9.67
CA MET A 33 -5.42 -16.32 -10.90
C MET A 33 -4.21 -16.07 -11.81
N VAL A 34 -3.69 -14.84 -11.83
CA VAL A 34 -2.56 -14.44 -12.69
C VAL A 34 -1.21 -14.79 -12.05
N ALA A 35 -1.03 -14.44 -10.78
CA ALA A 35 0.24 -14.54 -10.06
C ALA A 35 0.33 -15.77 -9.14
N GLY A 36 -0.78 -16.48 -8.93
CA GLY A 36 -0.90 -17.58 -7.97
C GLY A 36 -1.38 -17.11 -6.59
N ARG A 37 -1.92 -18.04 -5.80
CA ARG A 37 -2.42 -17.74 -4.45
C ARG A 37 -1.32 -17.49 -3.43
N LYS A 38 -0.21 -18.24 -3.51
CA LYS A 38 0.92 -18.09 -2.60
C LYS A 38 1.64 -16.76 -2.86
N THR A 39 1.98 -16.06 -1.79
CA THR A 39 2.80 -14.84 -1.87
C THR A 39 4.21 -15.19 -2.30
N SER A 40 4.77 -14.37 -3.17
CA SER A 40 6.16 -14.44 -3.63
C SER A 40 6.64 -13.03 -3.89
N LEU A 41 7.97 -12.81 -3.95
CA LEU A 41 8.53 -11.49 -4.25
C LEU A 41 8.00 -10.91 -5.56
N ALA A 42 7.79 -11.76 -6.58
CA ALA A 42 7.23 -11.32 -7.85
C ALA A 42 5.74 -10.93 -7.76
N LYS A 43 4.96 -11.63 -6.92
CA LYS A 43 3.56 -11.27 -6.66
C LYS A 43 3.48 -9.97 -5.84
N ALA A 44 4.32 -9.83 -4.82
CA ALA A 44 4.46 -8.60 -4.04
C ALA A 44 4.81 -7.41 -4.95
N LYS A 45 5.84 -7.55 -5.79
CA LYS A 45 6.20 -6.54 -6.81
C LYS A 45 5.04 -6.18 -7.76
N MET A 46 4.19 -7.15 -8.13
CA MET A 46 2.98 -6.87 -8.92
C MET A 46 1.96 -6.06 -8.12
N LEU A 47 1.76 -6.38 -6.83
CA LEU A 47 0.87 -5.67 -5.92
C LEU A 47 1.32 -4.20 -5.79
N GLU A 48 2.60 -3.96 -5.47
CA GLU A 48 3.17 -2.61 -5.34
C GLU A 48 3.15 -1.80 -6.64
N THR A 49 3.30 -2.47 -7.78
CA THR A 49 3.15 -1.81 -9.10
C THR A 49 1.74 -1.22 -9.29
N LEU A 50 0.73 -1.81 -8.64
CA LEU A 50 -0.65 -1.37 -8.72
C LEU A 50 -1.04 -0.44 -7.55
N ALA A 51 -0.46 -0.62 -6.37
CA ALA A 51 -0.82 0.09 -5.13
C ALA A 51 -0.72 1.63 -5.25
N GLY A 52 0.28 2.15 -5.98
CA GLY A 52 0.39 3.60 -6.22
C GLY A 52 -0.68 4.23 -7.16
N ILE A 53 -1.50 3.42 -7.84
CA ILE A 53 -2.41 3.89 -8.90
C ILE A 53 -3.62 4.67 -8.36
N PRO A 54 -4.34 4.21 -7.33
CA PRO A 54 -5.46 4.94 -6.72
C PRO A 54 -5.06 6.33 -6.25
N TYR A 55 -3.95 6.46 -5.50
CA TYR A 55 -3.44 7.74 -5.03
C TYR A 55 -3.21 8.75 -6.17
N ARG A 56 -2.62 8.29 -7.28
CA ARG A 56 -2.42 9.15 -8.47
C ARG A 56 -3.74 9.57 -9.13
N ALA A 57 -4.77 8.72 -9.09
CA ALA A 57 -6.09 9.07 -9.59
C ALA A 57 -6.75 10.16 -8.71
N TRP A 58 -6.61 10.04 -7.39
CA TRP A 58 -7.13 11.00 -6.42
C TRP A 58 -6.42 12.35 -6.50
N GLU A 59 -5.09 12.34 -6.57
CA GLU A 59 -4.27 13.55 -6.73
C GLU A 59 -4.72 14.36 -7.94
N ARG A 60 -4.85 13.70 -9.10
CA ARG A 60 -5.31 14.36 -10.35
C ARG A 60 -6.71 14.93 -10.20
N ARG A 61 -7.64 14.19 -9.55
CA ARG A 61 -9.02 14.64 -9.32
C ARG A 61 -9.01 15.89 -8.45
N GLU A 62 -8.42 15.84 -7.27
CA GLU A 62 -8.46 16.94 -6.30
C GLU A 62 -7.65 18.15 -6.75
N ALA A 63 -6.47 17.95 -7.35
CA ALA A 63 -5.68 19.04 -7.90
C ALA A 63 -6.44 19.81 -9.00
N SER A 64 -7.21 19.11 -9.85
CA SER A 64 -8.04 19.76 -10.88
C SER A 64 -9.21 20.57 -10.33
N ARG A 65 -9.66 20.25 -9.10
CA ARG A 65 -10.79 20.91 -8.42
C ARG A 65 -10.34 22.03 -7.50
N LEU A 66 -9.11 21.97 -6.99
CA LEU A 66 -8.54 22.90 -6.01
C LEU A 66 -8.77 24.39 -6.35
N PRO A 67 -8.58 24.87 -7.60
CA PRO A 67 -8.80 26.28 -7.92
C PRO A 67 -10.26 26.74 -7.73
N ARG A 68 -11.22 25.81 -7.84
CA ARG A 68 -12.66 26.07 -7.74
C ARG A 68 -13.19 25.90 -6.31
N ARG A 69 -12.38 25.41 -5.37
CA ARG A 69 -12.77 25.23 -3.96
C ARG A 69 -12.75 26.58 -3.23
N GLU A 70 -13.66 26.72 -2.27
CA GLU A 70 -13.73 27.85 -1.34
C GLU A 70 -12.43 27.99 -0.54
N ALA A 71 -12.06 29.22 -0.18
CA ALA A 71 -10.79 29.51 0.48
C ALA A 71 -10.57 28.69 1.76
N GLY A 72 -11.62 28.48 2.57
CA GLY A 72 -11.56 27.69 3.81
C GLY A 72 -11.27 26.19 3.60
N LEU A 73 -11.62 25.63 2.44
CA LEU A 73 -11.39 24.21 2.13
C LEU A 73 -10.06 23.95 1.43
N ARG A 74 -9.39 24.99 0.92
CA ARG A 74 -8.15 24.83 0.14
C ARG A 74 -7.01 24.26 0.98
N GLU A 75 -6.89 24.63 2.26
CA GLU A 75 -5.80 24.11 3.09
C GLU A 75 -6.00 22.64 3.43
N ALA A 76 -7.22 22.24 3.81
CA ALA A 76 -7.57 20.83 4.00
C ALA A 76 -7.27 20.00 2.73
N CYS A 77 -7.64 20.53 1.56
CA CYS A 77 -7.33 19.88 0.29
C CYS A 77 -5.85 19.79 -0.03
N ARG A 78 -5.04 20.80 0.30
CA ARG A 78 -3.58 20.71 0.16
C ARG A 78 -3.01 19.66 1.09
N GLY A 79 -3.52 19.55 2.32
CA GLY A 79 -3.17 18.48 3.26
C GLY A 79 -3.47 17.10 2.69
N PHE A 80 -4.67 16.90 2.14
CA PHE A 80 -5.05 15.67 1.46
C PHE A 80 -4.13 15.35 0.28
N LEU A 81 -3.83 16.33 -0.58
CA LEU A 81 -2.91 16.14 -1.70
C LEU A 81 -1.51 15.75 -1.26
N ARG A 82 -0.96 16.39 -0.21
CA ARG A 82 0.34 16.01 0.38
C ARG A 82 0.32 14.55 0.84
N TRP A 83 -0.70 14.15 1.59
CA TRP A 83 -0.85 12.76 2.01
C TRP A 83 -0.90 11.80 0.81
N THR A 84 -1.70 12.06 -0.22
CA THR A 84 -1.76 11.15 -1.39
C THR A 84 -0.41 11.06 -2.12
N GLN A 85 0.41 12.10 -2.07
CA GLN A 85 1.75 12.10 -2.66
C GLN A 85 2.73 11.29 -1.79
N GLU A 86 2.65 11.43 -0.47
CA GLU A 86 3.41 10.66 0.52
C GLU A 86 3.09 9.17 0.41
N ALA A 87 1.80 8.80 0.45
CA ALA A 87 1.38 7.40 0.31
C ALA A 87 1.86 6.80 -1.01
N ARG A 88 1.65 7.49 -2.15
CA ARG A 88 2.19 7.04 -3.44
C ARG A 88 3.71 6.91 -3.42
N HIS A 89 4.43 7.80 -2.74
CA HIS A 89 5.88 7.71 -2.63
C HIS A 89 6.30 6.45 -1.87
N ASN A 90 5.63 6.17 -0.75
CA ASN A 90 5.83 4.98 0.06
C ASN A 90 5.62 3.68 -0.75
N GLU A 91 4.56 3.58 -1.56
CA GLU A 91 4.34 2.44 -2.48
C GLU A 91 5.49 2.24 -3.50
N ASN A 92 6.07 3.35 -3.98
CA ASN A 92 7.22 3.24 -4.89
C ASN A 92 8.46 2.74 -4.16
N LEU A 93 8.66 3.11 -2.89
CA LEU A 93 9.75 2.60 -2.07
C LEU A 93 9.58 1.10 -1.82
N HIS A 94 8.36 0.62 -1.53
CA HIS A 94 8.07 -0.82 -1.42
C HIS A 94 8.47 -1.55 -2.72
N LEU A 95 8.07 -1.02 -3.87
CA LEU A 95 8.41 -1.56 -5.19
C LEU A 95 9.94 -1.60 -5.42
N GLU A 96 10.65 -0.53 -5.07
CA GLU A 96 12.10 -0.42 -5.24
C GLU A 96 12.85 -1.45 -4.40
N VAL A 97 12.45 -1.62 -3.13
CA VAL A 97 13.05 -2.59 -2.21
C VAL A 97 12.81 -4.03 -2.69
N LEU A 98 11.59 -4.36 -3.12
CA LEU A 98 11.28 -5.68 -3.65
C LEU A 98 12.00 -5.95 -4.98
N ASP A 99 12.10 -4.96 -5.86
CA ASP A 99 12.82 -5.10 -7.13
C ASP A 99 14.34 -5.26 -6.93
N GLU A 100 14.93 -4.49 -6.03
CA GLU A 100 16.33 -4.67 -5.61
C GLU A 100 16.56 -6.08 -5.08
N ARG A 101 15.69 -6.54 -4.18
CA ARG A 101 15.79 -7.89 -3.62
C ARG A 101 15.66 -9.00 -4.66
N MET A 102 14.74 -8.85 -5.60
CA MET A 102 14.62 -9.79 -6.73
C MET A 102 15.89 -9.81 -7.59
N ARG A 103 16.53 -8.65 -7.82
CA ARG A 103 17.79 -8.55 -8.56
C ARG A 103 18.94 -9.25 -7.84
N GLU A 104 19.07 -9.05 -6.53
CA GLU A 104 20.10 -9.73 -5.70
C GLU A 104 19.98 -11.25 -5.77
N LEU A 105 18.75 -11.77 -5.73
CA LEU A 105 18.46 -13.20 -5.84
C LEU A 105 18.53 -13.75 -7.27
N GLY A 106 18.83 -12.91 -8.27
CA GLY A 106 18.86 -13.31 -9.68
C GLY A 106 17.49 -13.74 -10.23
N LEU A 107 16.39 -13.33 -9.59
CA LEU A 107 15.04 -13.66 -10.00
C LEU A 107 14.64 -12.85 -11.23
N ARG A 108 14.08 -13.54 -12.22
CA ARG A 108 13.57 -12.90 -13.44
C ARG A 108 12.10 -12.55 -13.30
N ASP A 109 11.70 -11.45 -13.93
CA ASP A 109 10.29 -11.08 -14.01
C ASP A 109 9.48 -12.20 -14.70
N PRO A 110 8.44 -12.74 -14.02
CA PRO A 110 7.48 -13.65 -14.64
C PRO A 110 6.70 -12.92 -15.73
N TRP A 111 5.96 -13.68 -16.54
CA TRP A 111 5.29 -13.16 -17.74
C TRP A 111 4.37 -11.96 -17.44
N TYR A 112 3.70 -11.92 -16.28
CA TYR A 112 2.77 -10.87 -15.89
C TYR A 112 3.46 -9.56 -15.48
N LEU A 113 4.75 -9.59 -15.12
CA LEU A 113 5.57 -8.41 -14.86
C LEU A 113 6.32 -7.89 -16.10
N ARG A 114 6.33 -8.65 -17.20
CA ARG A 114 6.92 -8.21 -18.47
C ARG A 114 6.10 -7.09 -19.10
N ARG A 115 6.78 -6.22 -19.84
CA ARG A 115 6.22 -4.96 -20.39
C ARG A 115 4.79 -5.03 -20.95
N PRO A 116 4.41 -5.93 -21.87
CA PRO A 116 3.07 -5.89 -22.45
C PRO A 116 1.97 -6.24 -21.42
N ALA A 117 2.18 -7.28 -20.60
CA ALA A 117 1.22 -7.68 -19.58
C ALA A 117 1.12 -6.64 -18.47
N ARG A 118 2.26 -6.17 -17.97
CA ARG A 118 2.32 -5.12 -16.94
C ARG A 118 1.67 -3.83 -17.42
N PHE A 119 1.95 -3.40 -18.64
CA PHE A 119 1.32 -2.20 -19.21
C PHE A 119 -0.20 -2.34 -19.30
N GLY A 120 -0.69 -3.49 -19.76
CA GLY A 120 -2.14 -3.76 -19.81
C GLY A 120 -2.80 -3.73 -18.43
N ALA A 121 -2.18 -4.35 -17.44
CA ALA A 121 -2.67 -4.34 -16.05
C ALA A 121 -2.68 -2.91 -15.47
N VAL A 122 -1.59 -2.17 -15.58
CA VAL A 122 -1.49 -0.78 -15.11
C VAL A 122 -2.50 0.13 -15.82
N ALA A 123 -2.62 0.02 -17.15
CA ALA A 123 -3.54 0.86 -17.91
C ALA A 123 -5.00 0.58 -17.55
N SER A 124 -5.39 -0.70 -17.48
CA SER A 124 -6.76 -1.08 -17.12
C SER A 124 -7.12 -0.65 -15.70
N TYR A 125 -6.24 -0.89 -14.72
CA TYR A 125 -6.47 -0.48 -13.35
C TYR A 125 -6.46 1.04 -13.19
N ALA A 126 -5.61 1.76 -13.92
CA ALA A 126 -5.63 3.22 -13.93
C ALA A 126 -6.96 3.78 -14.46
N VAL A 127 -7.52 3.21 -15.52
CA VAL A 127 -8.86 3.59 -16.01
C VAL A 127 -9.92 3.33 -14.94
N PHE A 128 -9.92 2.13 -14.35
CA PHE A 128 -10.85 1.76 -13.29
C PHE A 128 -10.77 2.72 -12.08
N ALA A 129 -9.59 2.94 -11.51
CA ALA A 129 -9.38 3.80 -10.35
C ALA A 129 -9.80 5.26 -10.63
N ASN A 130 -9.51 5.76 -11.84
CA ASN A 130 -9.93 7.10 -12.26
C ASN A 130 -11.45 7.23 -12.42
N LEU A 131 -12.13 6.19 -12.93
CA LEU A 131 -13.58 6.20 -13.05
C LEU A 131 -14.24 6.11 -11.68
N LEU A 132 -13.77 5.19 -10.82
CA LEU A 132 -14.30 5.02 -9.48
C LEU A 132 -14.19 6.32 -8.67
N ALA A 133 -13.01 6.95 -8.64
CA ALA A 133 -12.80 8.21 -7.94
C ALA A 133 -13.67 9.37 -8.49
N ARG A 134 -13.98 9.39 -9.79
CA ARG A 134 -14.85 10.41 -10.38
C ARG A 134 -16.32 10.19 -10.03
N ILE A 135 -16.77 8.94 -10.02
CA ILE A 135 -18.17 8.57 -9.74
C ILE A 135 -18.45 8.69 -8.24
N ASP A 136 -17.60 8.07 -7.42
CA ASP A 136 -17.77 8.01 -5.97
C ASP A 136 -16.41 7.90 -5.28
N MET A 137 -15.96 9.03 -4.72
CA MET A 137 -14.67 9.11 -4.04
C MET A 137 -14.64 8.29 -2.75
N ARG A 138 -15.76 8.23 -2.02
CA ARG A 138 -15.85 7.44 -0.78
C ARG A 138 -15.71 5.95 -1.07
N ARG A 139 -16.33 5.46 -2.15
CA ARG A 139 -16.12 4.08 -2.62
C ARG A 139 -14.70 3.85 -3.12
N ALA A 140 -14.05 4.84 -3.74
CA ALA A 140 -12.66 4.72 -4.12
C ALA A 140 -11.73 4.54 -2.91
N PHE A 141 -11.96 5.33 -1.84
CA PHE A 141 -11.24 5.17 -0.58
C PHE A 141 -11.53 3.84 0.10
N GLN A 142 -12.80 3.42 0.17
CA GLN A 142 -13.17 2.13 0.74
C GLN A 142 -12.53 0.96 -0.02
N PHE A 143 -12.59 0.98 -1.35
CA PHE A 143 -11.94 -0.05 -2.17
C PHE A 143 -10.45 -0.13 -1.89
N ASN A 144 -9.78 1.02 -1.78
CA ASN A 144 -8.36 1.06 -1.43
C ASN A 144 -8.14 0.52 -0.02
N ALA A 145 -8.87 0.97 0.99
CA ALA A 145 -8.74 0.47 2.36
C ALA A 145 -8.90 -1.06 2.45
N GLU A 146 -9.85 -1.63 1.70
CA GLU A 146 -10.02 -3.09 1.61
C GLU A 146 -8.85 -3.79 0.88
N PHE A 147 -8.23 -3.12 -0.08
CA PHE A 147 -7.03 -3.60 -0.76
C PHE A 147 -5.80 -3.55 0.16
N GLU A 148 -5.61 -2.46 0.91
CA GLU A 148 -4.50 -2.32 1.87
C GLU A 148 -4.68 -3.27 3.06
N ASP A 149 -5.90 -3.50 3.55
CA ASP A 149 -6.17 -4.54 4.56
C ASP A 149 -5.72 -5.91 4.04
N HIS A 150 -6.02 -6.23 2.79
CA HIS A 150 -5.56 -7.46 2.17
C HIS A 150 -4.02 -7.50 2.04
N ALA A 151 -3.39 -6.37 1.69
CA ALA A 151 -1.94 -6.24 1.56
C ALA A 151 -1.22 -6.41 2.90
N GLU A 152 -1.70 -5.76 3.97
CA GLU A 152 -1.20 -5.91 5.35
C GLU A 152 -1.15 -7.39 5.75
N HIS A 153 -2.28 -8.11 5.64
CA HIS A 153 -2.34 -9.53 5.99
C HIS A 153 -1.45 -10.38 5.08
N THR A 154 -1.32 -10.00 3.80
CA THR A 154 -0.48 -10.70 2.83
C THR A 154 0.99 -10.58 3.24
N TYR A 155 1.46 -9.38 3.60
CA TYR A 155 2.84 -9.17 4.04
C TYR A 155 3.13 -9.73 5.43
N ALA A 156 2.18 -9.60 6.37
CA ALA A 156 2.31 -10.21 7.69
C ALA A 156 2.45 -11.74 7.60
N ARG A 157 1.65 -12.37 6.72
CA ARG A 157 1.79 -13.80 6.38
C ARG A 157 3.12 -14.08 5.69
N PHE A 158 3.53 -13.21 4.77
CA PHE A 158 4.75 -13.42 4.00
C PHE A 158 5.99 -13.46 4.89
N ALA A 159 6.08 -12.55 5.87
CA ALA A 159 7.14 -12.61 6.88
C ALA A 159 7.03 -13.86 7.78
N ALA A 160 5.81 -14.35 8.07
CA ALA A 160 5.62 -15.54 8.92
C ALA A 160 5.98 -16.85 8.18
N ASP A 161 5.70 -16.90 6.87
CA ASP A 161 6.02 -18.03 6.00
C ASP A 161 7.53 -18.14 5.71
N HIS A 162 8.30 -17.09 6.00
CA HIS A 162 9.75 -16.98 5.76
C HIS A 162 10.53 -16.57 7.01
N PRO A 163 10.54 -17.38 8.08
CA PRO A 163 11.27 -17.06 9.32
C PRO A 163 12.79 -16.93 9.10
N GLU A 164 13.34 -17.53 8.03
CA GLU A 164 14.75 -17.40 7.67
C GLU A 164 15.17 -15.95 7.36
N TRP A 165 14.24 -15.08 6.98
CA TRP A 165 14.53 -13.69 6.64
C TRP A 165 14.88 -12.82 7.85
N ASP A 166 14.58 -13.27 9.06
CA ASP A 166 15.02 -12.60 10.29
C ASP A 166 16.54 -12.64 10.46
N GLY A 167 17.21 -13.64 9.88
CA GLY A 167 18.67 -13.76 9.88
C GLY A 167 19.33 -13.18 8.63
N GLU A 168 18.55 -12.73 7.65
CA GLU A 168 19.06 -12.24 6.39
C GLU A 168 19.27 -10.73 6.43
N ALA A 169 20.53 -10.32 6.60
CA ALA A 169 20.90 -8.91 6.61
C ALA A 169 20.64 -8.25 5.25
N VAL A 170 20.19 -6.99 5.31
CA VAL A 170 19.91 -6.15 4.13
C VAL A 170 20.81 -4.92 4.14
N SER A 171 21.36 -4.54 2.99
CA SER A 171 22.32 -3.42 2.92
C SER A 171 22.34 -2.69 1.56
N GLY A 172 21.22 -2.66 0.84
CA GLY A 172 21.11 -2.02 -0.46
C GLY A 172 20.62 -0.57 -0.42
N PRO A 173 20.85 0.22 -1.47
CA PRO A 173 20.41 1.62 -1.54
C PRO A 173 18.89 1.78 -1.48
N ALA A 174 18.11 0.84 -2.02
CA ALA A 174 16.65 0.92 -1.91
C ALA A 174 16.20 0.75 -0.45
N VAL A 175 16.77 -0.24 0.25
CA VAL A 175 16.50 -0.45 1.68
C VAL A 175 16.94 0.75 2.52
N ALA A 176 18.11 1.32 2.24
CA ALA A 176 18.59 2.51 2.93
C ALA A 176 17.68 3.73 2.72
N GLY A 177 17.18 3.93 1.50
CA GLY A 177 16.21 4.99 1.20
C GLY A 177 14.88 4.77 1.93
N TYR A 178 14.38 3.54 1.93
CA TYR A 178 13.15 3.18 2.63
C TYR A 178 13.26 3.33 4.16
N ALA A 179 14.37 2.89 4.75
CA ALA A 179 14.66 3.06 6.17
C ALA A 179 14.75 4.55 6.55
N ALA A 180 15.36 5.38 5.71
CA ALA A 180 15.45 6.82 5.94
C ALA A 180 14.07 7.51 5.88
N GLU A 181 13.22 7.15 4.92
CA GLU A 181 11.87 7.73 4.79
C GLU A 181 10.97 7.33 5.97
N THR A 182 11.01 6.06 6.36
CA THR A 182 10.17 5.53 7.47
C THR A 182 10.76 5.81 8.85
N GLY A 183 11.98 6.35 8.92
CA GLY A 183 12.73 6.52 10.18
C GLY A 183 12.94 5.20 10.94
N SER A 184 12.92 4.06 10.25
CA SER A 184 12.94 2.72 10.84
C SER A 184 14.32 2.09 10.73
N GLU A 185 14.75 1.38 11.77
CA GLU A 185 15.96 0.56 11.73
C GLU A 185 15.63 -0.80 11.12
N LEU A 186 15.96 -0.99 9.84
CA LEU A 186 15.70 -2.21 9.09
C LEU A 186 16.97 -3.06 8.99
N ALA A 187 17.17 -3.98 9.94
CA ALA A 187 18.38 -4.80 10.01
C ALA A 187 18.31 -6.04 9.11
N SER A 188 17.10 -6.57 8.92
CA SER A 188 16.86 -7.82 8.20
C SER A 188 15.77 -7.69 7.13
N LEU A 189 15.73 -8.63 6.19
CA LEU A 189 14.63 -8.72 5.23
C LEU A 189 13.28 -8.97 5.91
N GLY A 190 13.28 -9.68 7.04
CA GLY A 190 12.09 -9.84 7.87
C GLY A 190 11.56 -8.49 8.37
N ASP A 191 12.44 -7.60 8.82
CA ASP A 191 12.05 -6.25 9.28
C ASP A 191 11.50 -5.41 8.13
N VAL A 192 12.13 -5.47 6.96
CA VAL A 192 11.65 -4.79 5.75
C VAL A 192 10.20 -5.21 5.44
N VAL A 193 9.94 -6.52 5.36
CA VAL A 193 8.61 -7.04 5.00
C VAL A 193 7.56 -6.69 6.06
N ARG A 194 7.92 -6.71 7.35
CA ARG A 194 7.02 -6.30 8.42
C ARG A 194 6.74 -4.80 8.41
N ARG A 195 7.74 -3.98 8.07
CA ARG A 195 7.55 -2.53 7.94
C ARG A 195 6.60 -2.21 6.79
N ILE A 196 6.75 -2.89 5.64
CA ILE A 196 5.79 -2.79 4.52
C ILE A 196 4.38 -3.16 5.01
N ALA A 197 4.22 -4.29 5.73
CA ALA A 197 2.92 -4.68 6.28
C ALA A 197 2.29 -3.58 7.15
N LEU A 198 3.12 -2.90 7.96
CA LEU A 198 2.67 -1.81 8.83
C LEU A 198 2.32 -0.54 8.05
N ASP A 199 3.07 -0.22 7.00
CA ASP A 199 2.76 0.87 6.08
C ASP A 199 1.39 0.63 5.39
N GLU A 200 1.09 -0.62 5.00
CA GLU A 200 -0.23 -0.95 4.47
C GLU A 200 -1.35 -0.76 5.50
N ARG A 201 -1.08 -1.01 6.78
CA ARG A 201 -2.04 -0.69 7.85
C ARG A 201 -2.28 0.82 7.93
N ASP A 202 -1.24 1.63 7.81
CA ASP A 202 -1.36 3.09 7.80
C ASP A 202 -2.18 3.58 6.60
N HIS A 203 -1.93 3.03 5.41
CA HIS A 203 -2.71 3.28 4.20
C HIS A 203 -4.19 2.89 4.37
N MET A 204 -4.44 1.68 4.91
CA MET A 204 -5.77 1.18 5.24
C MET A 204 -6.51 2.12 6.19
N ASN A 205 -5.89 2.45 7.33
CA ASN A 205 -6.47 3.32 8.36
C ASN A 205 -6.88 4.67 7.79
N ARG A 206 -6.03 5.27 6.97
CA ARG A 206 -6.33 6.55 6.31
C ARG A 206 -7.43 6.42 5.27
N GLY A 207 -7.47 5.32 4.53
CA GLY A 207 -8.57 4.98 3.63
C GLY A 207 -9.92 4.91 4.38
N PHE A 208 -9.96 4.25 5.54
CA PHE A 208 -11.16 4.17 6.37
C PHE A 208 -11.61 5.54 6.90
N ILE A 209 -10.69 6.36 7.37
CA ILE A 209 -11.01 7.74 7.78
C ILE A 209 -11.61 8.52 6.59
N ALA A 210 -10.98 8.44 5.42
CA ALA A 210 -11.39 9.17 4.23
C ALA A 210 -12.75 8.71 3.67
N CYS A 211 -13.10 7.43 3.81
CA CYS A 211 -14.42 6.91 3.41
C CYS A 211 -15.51 7.11 4.49
N GLY A 212 -15.15 7.64 5.66
CA GLY A 212 -16.09 7.93 6.76
C GLY A 212 -16.39 6.73 7.65
N MET A 213 -15.41 5.85 7.84
CA MET A 213 -15.46 4.62 8.64
C MET A 213 -14.38 4.60 9.74
N PRO A 214 -14.19 5.67 10.54
CA PRO A 214 -13.09 5.77 11.51
C PRO A 214 -13.13 4.70 12.62
N GLU A 215 -14.29 4.07 12.86
CA GLU A 215 -14.46 2.95 13.79
C GLU A 215 -13.71 1.69 13.39
N HIS A 216 -13.22 1.61 12.15
CA HIS A 216 -12.43 0.50 11.62
C HIS A 216 -10.92 0.76 11.63
N VAL A 217 -10.46 1.90 12.16
CA VAL A 217 -9.04 2.20 12.33
C VAL A 217 -8.42 1.24 13.35
N VAL A 218 -7.30 0.64 12.97
CA VAL A 218 -6.50 -0.26 13.80
C VAL A 218 -5.28 0.51 14.32
N GLU A 219 -5.36 0.99 15.56
CA GLU A 219 -4.29 1.77 16.17
C GLU A 219 -3.16 0.87 16.69
N TYR A 220 -1.95 1.43 16.71
CA TYR A 220 -0.77 0.81 17.30
C TYR A 220 0.17 1.87 17.90
N GLU A 221 1.10 1.43 18.74
CA GLU A 221 2.04 2.35 19.39
C GLU A 221 3.03 2.94 18.37
N GLY A 222 3.09 4.27 18.29
CA GLY A 222 3.93 4.95 17.31
C GLY A 222 3.27 5.18 15.93
N MET A 223 1.97 4.91 15.80
CA MET A 223 1.19 5.27 14.61
C MET A 223 1.31 6.78 14.31
N PRO A 224 1.54 7.20 13.05
CA PRO A 224 1.58 8.61 12.68
C PRO A 224 0.29 9.34 13.06
N GLU A 225 0.41 10.61 13.49
CA GLU A 225 -0.77 11.44 13.77
C GLU A 225 -1.67 11.54 12.54
N ARG A 226 -2.99 11.40 12.74
CA ARG A 226 -4.02 11.30 11.68
C ARG A 226 -4.10 12.57 10.81
N PRO A 227 -3.72 12.58 9.52
CA PRO A 227 -3.86 13.76 8.68
C PRO A 227 -5.07 13.70 7.74
N ALA A 228 -5.65 14.89 7.56
CA ALA A 228 -6.58 15.37 6.53
C ALA A 228 -7.73 14.45 6.09
N VAL A 229 -8.92 14.81 6.57
CA VAL A 229 -10.22 14.45 5.98
C VAL A 229 -10.19 14.75 4.47
N ALA A 230 -10.90 13.94 3.67
CA ALA A 230 -11.06 14.18 2.25
C ALA A 230 -11.51 15.63 1.95
N CYS A 231 -11.25 16.09 0.73
CA CYS A 231 -11.52 17.45 0.21
C CYS A 231 -12.99 17.94 0.23
N ASP A 232 -13.89 17.29 0.97
CA ASP A 232 -15.34 17.43 0.88
C ASP A 232 -15.99 17.77 2.24
#